data_AF-A0A0C3FC69-F1
#
_entry.id   AF-A0A0C3FC69-F1
#
_cell.length_a   1.000
_cell.length_b   1.000
_cell.length_c   1.000
_cell.angle_alpha   90.00
_cell.angle_beta   90.00
_cell.angle_gamma   90.00
#
_symmetry.space_group_name_H-M   'P 1'
#
loop_
_entity.id
_entity.type
_entity.pdbx_description
1 polymer ?
#
loop_
_entity_poly.entity_id
_entity_poly.type
_entity_poly.pdbx_seq_one_letter_code
_entity_poly.pdbx_strand_id
1 'polypeptide(L)'
;ILRTLGYEKRGLLLRSRYAIPLLINGDPNQSALTNMCLVQGSSTILLVVQEDKSTISVRDPEPQVIAEAIATFQWNNCIRARLGEPELDSMTIPCIAMIGTRPIFYLVPVTRELSEAVATALNIQAPLR
;
A
#
# COMPACT_ATOMS: atom_id res chain seq x y z
N ILE A 1 -15.11 -10.53 -6.79
CA ILE A 1 -15.79 -9.68 -5.77
C ILE A 1 -15.81 -8.22 -6.19
N LEU A 2 -14.69 -7.47 -6.19
CA LEU A 2 -14.72 -6.02 -6.50
C LEU A 2 -15.28 -5.68 -7.89
N ARG A 3 -14.89 -6.41 -8.94
CA ARG A 3 -15.48 -6.30 -10.28
C ARG A 3 -17.00 -6.58 -10.25
N THR A 4 -17.41 -7.66 -9.59
CA THR A 4 -18.82 -8.09 -9.47
C THR A 4 -19.66 -7.06 -8.72
N LEU A 5 -19.11 -6.43 -7.69
CA LEU A 5 -19.74 -5.35 -6.92
C LEU A 5 -19.77 -4.01 -7.69
N GLY A 6 -19.15 -3.95 -8.88
CA GLY A 6 -19.21 -2.80 -9.76
C GLY A 6 -18.27 -1.65 -9.35
N TYR A 7 -17.18 -1.94 -8.63
CA TYR A 7 -16.15 -0.94 -8.30
C TYR A 7 -15.27 -0.55 -9.50
N GLU A 8 -15.25 -1.37 -10.55
CA GLU A 8 -14.59 -1.05 -11.82
C GLU A 8 -15.54 -0.20 -12.69
N LYS A 9 -15.61 1.10 -12.41
CA LYS A 9 -16.43 2.08 -13.15
C LYS A 9 -15.73 3.44 -13.19
N ARG A 10 -16.01 4.24 -14.22
CA ARG A 10 -15.68 5.68 -14.32
C ARG A 10 -14.22 6.02 -13.95
N GLY A 11 -13.26 5.41 -14.64
CA GLY A 11 -11.83 5.69 -14.42
C GLY A 11 -11.23 4.96 -13.21
N LEU A 12 -11.97 4.07 -12.55
CA LEU A 12 -11.43 3.11 -11.59
C LEU A 12 -11.10 1.79 -12.30
N LEU A 13 -9.85 1.37 -12.19
CA LEU A 13 -9.30 0.17 -12.79
C LEU A 13 -8.89 -0.81 -11.70
N LEU A 14 -9.37 -2.04 -11.80
CA LEU A 14 -8.93 -3.12 -10.95
C LEU A 14 -7.68 -3.77 -11.56
N ARG A 15 -6.56 -3.76 -10.84
CA ARG A 15 -5.32 -4.41 -11.28
C ARG A 15 -5.06 -5.63 -10.41
N SER A 16 -4.63 -6.73 -11.04
CA SER A 16 -4.19 -7.95 -10.37
C SER A 16 -2.66 -8.06 -10.39
N ARG A 17 -2.06 -8.63 -9.35
CA ARG A 17 -0.61 -8.88 -9.20
C ARG A 17 0.21 -7.61 -9.48
N TYR A 18 -0.12 -6.54 -8.77
CA TYR A 18 0.49 -5.24 -8.99
C TYR A 18 1.70 -5.08 -8.07
N ALA A 19 2.88 -4.85 -8.64
CA ALA A 19 4.08 -4.55 -7.88
C ALA A 19 4.13 -3.04 -7.63
N ILE A 20 3.89 -2.63 -6.39
CA ILE A 20 3.97 -1.23 -5.99
C ILE A 20 5.41 -0.95 -5.56
N PRO A 21 6.14 -0.04 -6.23
CA PRO A 21 7.48 0.32 -5.81
C PRO A 21 7.50 0.80 -4.36
N LEU A 22 8.47 0.30 -3.59
CA LEU A 22 8.66 0.62 -2.19
C LEU A 22 10.10 1.05 -2.00
N LEU A 23 10.32 2.30 -1.60
CA LEU A 23 11.60 2.76 -1.11
C LEU A 23 11.74 2.32 0.34
N ILE A 24 12.71 1.46 0.60
CA ILE A 24 13.01 0.94 1.94
C ILE A 24 14.51 0.80 2.10
N ASN A 25 15.05 1.26 3.23
CA ASN A 25 16.48 1.19 3.53
C ASN A 25 17.39 1.75 2.40
N GLY A 26 16.95 2.84 1.78
CA GLY A 26 17.63 3.52 0.67
C GLY A 26 17.58 2.76 -0.67
N ASP A 27 16.96 1.59 -0.73
CA ASP A 27 16.85 0.79 -1.95
C ASP A 27 15.51 1.06 -2.66
N PRO A 28 15.51 1.70 -3.84
CA PRO A 28 14.31 1.97 -4.62
C PRO A 28 13.85 0.76 -5.45
N ASN A 29 14.63 -0.34 -5.50
CA ASN A 29 14.32 -1.50 -6.33
C ASN A 29 13.41 -2.52 -5.63
N GLN A 30 12.98 -2.23 -4.41
CA GLN A 30 12.05 -3.07 -3.68
C GLN A 30 10.61 -2.80 -4.12
N SER A 31 9.72 -3.76 -3.90
CA SER A 31 8.31 -3.63 -4.23
C SER A 31 7.43 -4.41 -3.28
N ALA A 32 6.29 -3.83 -2.93
CA ALA A 32 5.22 -4.52 -2.23
C ALA A 32 4.33 -5.22 -3.27
N LEU A 33 4.26 -6.56 -3.21
CA LEU A 33 3.55 -7.39 -4.19
C LEU A 33 2.11 -7.66 -3.76
N THR A 34 1.23 -6.73 -4.11
CA THR A 34 -0.20 -6.86 -3.81
C THR A 34 -0.90 -7.79 -4.80
N ASN A 35 -1.83 -8.60 -4.29
CA ASN A 35 -2.64 -9.49 -5.13
C ASN A 35 -3.58 -8.71 -6.04
N MET A 36 -4.16 -7.61 -5.55
CA MET A 36 -5.09 -6.80 -6.31
C MET A 36 -5.13 -5.37 -5.76
N CYS A 37 -5.31 -4.37 -6.61
CA CYS A 37 -5.52 -3.00 -6.18
C CYS A 37 -6.55 -2.28 -7.05
N LEU A 38 -7.23 -1.29 -6.47
CA LEU A 38 -8.09 -0.37 -7.20
C LEU A 38 -7.30 0.90 -7.50
N VAL A 39 -7.23 1.27 -8.77
CA VAL A 39 -6.47 2.42 -9.26
C VAL A 39 -7.41 3.42 -9.88
N GLN A 40 -7.29 4.70 -9.53
CA GLN A 40 -7.99 5.80 -10.17
C GLN A 40 -7.12 6.43 -11.26
N GLY A 41 -7.75 6.69 -12.41
CA GLY A 41 -7.07 7.20 -13.59
C GLY A 41 -6.05 6.18 -14.10
N SER A 42 -4.82 6.63 -14.31
CA SER A 42 -3.73 5.78 -14.81
C SER A 42 -2.87 5.17 -13.70
N SER A 43 -2.79 5.79 -12.51
CA SER A 43 -1.72 5.45 -11.55
C SER A 43 -2.00 5.65 -10.06
N THR A 44 -3.03 6.38 -9.63
CA THR A 44 -3.29 6.62 -8.19
C THR A 44 -3.97 5.40 -7.56
N ILE A 45 -3.37 4.80 -6.54
CA ILE A 45 -3.93 3.62 -5.87
C ILE A 45 -4.87 4.09 -4.75
N LEU A 46 -6.09 3.57 -4.74
CA LEU A 46 -7.13 3.91 -3.75
C LEU A 46 -7.42 2.80 -2.75
N LEU A 47 -7.14 1.55 -3.11
CA LEU A 47 -7.40 0.38 -2.29
C LEU A 47 -6.41 -0.71 -2.64
N VAL A 48 -5.91 -1.37 -1.61
CA VAL A 48 -5.03 -2.53 -1.73
C VAL A 48 -5.78 -3.76 -1.22
N VAL A 49 -5.66 -4.88 -1.91
CA VAL A 49 -6.26 -6.16 -1.52
C VAL A 49 -5.20 -7.24 -1.57
N GLN A 50 -4.94 -7.82 -0.40
CA GLN A 50 -3.98 -8.88 -0.20
C GLN A 50 -4.69 -10.21 0.07
N GLU A 51 -4.33 -11.24 -0.68
CA GLU A 51 -4.86 -12.59 -0.48
C GLU A 51 -3.81 -13.45 0.23
N ASP A 52 -4.23 -14.29 1.19
CA ASP A 52 -3.32 -15.21 1.87
C ASP A 52 -2.63 -16.12 0.84
N LYS A 53 -1.31 -16.04 0.78
CA LYS A 53 -0.47 -16.81 -0.14
C LYS A 53 -0.08 -18.18 0.42
N SER A 54 -0.53 -18.55 1.61
CA SER A 54 -0.01 -19.73 2.31
C SER A 54 -1.05 -20.84 2.46
N THR A 55 -0.80 -21.95 1.75
CA THR A 55 -1.49 -23.22 1.97
C THR A 55 -0.94 -23.99 3.19
N ILE A 56 0.05 -23.44 3.90
CA ILE A 56 0.90 -24.18 4.86
C ILE A 56 0.84 -23.61 6.30
N SER A 57 0.53 -22.32 6.50
CA SER A 57 0.34 -21.74 7.84
C SER A 57 -0.33 -20.38 7.73
N VAL A 58 -1.46 -20.14 8.41
CA VAL A 58 -2.08 -18.80 8.50
C VAL A 58 -1.03 -17.82 9.02
N ARG A 59 -0.42 -17.04 8.13
CA ARG A 59 0.48 -15.95 8.51
C ARG A 59 -0.39 -14.75 8.84
N ASP A 60 -0.01 -14.03 9.88
CA ASP A 60 -0.60 -12.73 10.17
C ASP A 60 -0.50 -11.84 8.93
N PRO A 61 -1.62 -11.36 8.36
CA PRO A 61 -1.60 -10.52 7.17
C PRO A 61 -1.18 -9.07 7.47
N GLU A 62 -1.19 -8.67 8.74
CA GLU A 62 -0.98 -7.28 9.16
C GLU A 62 0.36 -6.69 8.69
N PRO A 63 1.52 -7.38 8.83
CA PRO A 63 2.79 -6.84 8.35
C PRO A 63 2.80 -6.55 6.84
N GLN A 64 2.17 -7.41 6.04
CA GLN A 64 2.10 -7.21 4.59
C GLN A 64 1.14 -6.08 4.23
N VAL A 65 -0.01 -5.99 4.91
CA VAL A 65 -0.96 -4.88 4.74
C VAL A 65 -0.29 -3.53 5.05
N ILE A 66 0.49 -3.45 6.12
CA ILE A 66 1.23 -2.23 6.49
C ILE A 66 2.26 -1.89 5.41
N ALA A 67 3.06 -2.86 4.95
CA ALA A 67 4.05 -2.64 3.92
C ALA A 67 3.42 -2.13 2.60
N GLU A 68 2.30 -2.71 2.18
CA GLU A 68 1.59 -2.29 0.97
C GLU A 68 0.94 -0.91 1.13
N ALA A 69 0.48 -0.54 2.33
CA ALA A 69 -0.02 0.80 2.61
C ALA A 69 1.09 1.85 2.50
N ILE A 70 2.29 1.57 3.04
CA ILE A 70 3.44 2.48 2.96
C ILE A 70 3.91 2.63 1.51
N ALA A 71 4.02 1.52 0.77
CA ALA A 71 4.35 1.55 -0.66
C ALA A 71 3.33 2.39 -1.46
N THR A 72 2.04 2.24 -1.14
CA THR A 72 0.96 3.01 -1.75
C THR A 72 1.07 4.50 -1.47
N PHE A 73 1.37 4.89 -0.22
CA PHE A 73 1.60 6.30 0.13
C PHE A 73 2.76 6.90 -0.67
N GLN A 74 3.91 6.22 -0.69
CA GLN A 74 5.09 6.65 -1.45
C GLN A 74 4.78 6.79 -2.94
N TRP A 75 4.13 5.78 -3.53
CA TRP A 75 3.77 5.77 -4.93
C TRP A 75 2.80 6.92 -5.27
N ASN A 76 1.74 7.09 -4.48
CA ASN A 76 0.75 8.14 -4.71
C ASN A 76 1.38 9.53 -4.62
N ASN A 77 2.24 9.80 -3.64
CA ASN A 77 2.97 11.06 -3.56
C ASN A 77 3.92 11.26 -4.76
N CYS A 78 4.61 10.22 -5.20
CA CYS A 78 5.43 10.28 -6.42
C CYS A 78 4.60 10.65 -7.65
N ILE A 79 3.41 10.07 -7.80
CA ILE A 79 2.47 10.43 -8.88
C ILE A 79 2.01 11.88 -8.75
N ARG A 80 1.64 12.35 -7.55
CA ARG A 80 1.25 13.75 -7.30
C ARG A 80 2.34 14.73 -7.72
N ALA A 81 3.58 14.48 -7.27
CA ALA A 81 4.73 15.31 -7.62
C ALA A 81 4.97 15.35 -9.15
N ARG A 82 4.84 14.22 -9.85
CA ARG A 82 4.94 14.16 -11.32
C ARG A 82 3.84 14.94 -12.04
N LEU A 83 2.67 15.08 -11.43
CA LEU A 83 1.56 15.87 -11.95
C LEU A 83 1.63 17.35 -11.54
N GLY A 84 2.67 17.76 -10.79
CA GLY A 84 2.80 19.12 -10.26
C GLY A 84 1.85 19.41 -9.09
N GLU A 85 1.24 18.38 -8.50
CA GLU A 85 0.43 18.51 -7.29
C GLU A 85 1.31 18.45 -6.03
N PRO A 86 0.93 19.17 -4.95
CA PRO A 86 1.64 19.05 -3.69
C PRO A 86 1.51 17.64 -3.11
N GLU A 87 2.62 17.09 -2.64
CA GLU A 87 2.65 15.85 -1.87
C GLU A 87 1.85 16.00 -0.57
N LEU A 88 1.23 14.91 -0.13
CA LEU A 88 0.49 14.88 1.13
C LEU A 88 1.39 14.44 2.27
N ASP A 89 1.23 15.08 3.42
CA ASP A 89 1.95 14.73 4.66
C ASP A 89 1.35 13.47 5.31
N SER A 90 0.10 13.14 5.01
CA SER A 90 -0.56 11.92 5.47
C SER A 90 -1.61 11.42 4.49
N MET A 91 -1.84 10.11 4.46
CA MET A 91 -2.97 9.47 3.77
C MET A 91 -3.46 8.28 4.59
N THR A 92 -4.78 8.09 4.66
CA THR A 92 -5.35 6.83 5.13
C THR A 92 -5.53 5.90 3.94
N ILE A 93 -4.81 4.78 3.93
CA ILE A 93 -4.87 3.80 2.85
C ILE A 93 -5.83 2.67 3.26
N PRO A 94 -6.95 2.49 2.54
CA PRO A 94 -7.80 1.32 2.71
C PRO A 94 -7.09 0.06 2.23
N CYS A 95 -7.10 -0.98 3.07
CA CYS A 95 -6.57 -2.28 2.72
C CYS A 95 -7.58 -3.38 3.09
N ILE A 96 -7.58 -4.46 2.31
CA ILE A 96 -8.33 -5.68 2.61
C ILE A 96 -7.36 -6.85 2.63
N ALA A 97 -7.32 -7.59 3.73
CA ALA A 97 -6.68 -8.90 3.76
C ALA A 97 -7.73 -10.00 3.66
N MET A 98 -7.48 -11.01 2.83
CA MET A 98 -8.32 -12.20 2.70
C MET A 98 -7.62 -13.39 3.36
N ILE A 99 -8.15 -13.87 4.48
CA ILE A 99 -7.72 -15.15 5.10
C ILE A 99 -8.75 -16.21 4.74
N GLY A 100 -8.40 -17.10 3.81
CA GLY A 100 -9.37 -17.96 3.14
C GLY A 100 -10.48 -17.12 2.49
N THR A 101 -11.72 -17.28 2.93
CA THR A 101 -12.88 -16.50 2.44
C THR A 101 -13.23 -15.31 3.33
N ARG A 102 -12.48 -15.06 4.41
CA ARG A 102 -12.80 -14.05 5.42
C ARG A 102 -12.05 -12.75 5.10
N PRO A 103 -12.76 -11.66 4.74
CA PRO A 103 -12.14 -10.36 4.58
C PRO A 103 -11.90 -9.70 5.95
N ILE A 104 -10.71 -9.13 6.12
CA ILE A 104 -10.36 -8.22 7.21
C ILE A 104 -10.09 -6.86 6.58
N PHE A 105 -10.76 -5.83 7.09
CA PHE A 105 -10.68 -4.47 6.56
C PHE A 105 -9.78 -3.62 7.46
N TYR A 106 -8.84 -2.91 6.84
CA TYR A 106 -7.91 -2.01 7.51
C TYR A 106 -8.06 -0.60 6.94
N LEU A 107 -7.94 0.39 7.82
CA LEU A 107 -7.67 1.77 7.46
C LEU A 107 -6.30 2.10 8.05
N VAL A 108 -5.28 2.15 7.18
CA VAL A 108 -3.90 2.35 7.62
C VAL A 108 -3.52 3.82 7.45
N PRO A 109 -3.41 4.61 8.53
CA PRO A 109 -2.87 5.96 8.44
C PRO A 109 -1.36 5.88 8.21
N VAL A 110 -0.90 6.45 7.10
CA VAL A 110 0.53 6.58 6.77
C VAL A 110 0.87 8.07 6.76
N THR A 111 1.95 8.44 7.44
CA THR A 111 2.48 9.81 7.44
C THR A 111 3.80 9.88 6.68
N ARG A 112 4.21 11.10 6.32
CA ARG A 112 5.50 11.35 5.70
C ARG A 112 6.63 10.87 6.61
N GLU A 113 6.58 11.14 7.92
CA GLU A 113 7.62 10.74 8.87
C GLU A 113 7.78 9.22 8.93
N LEU A 114 6.67 8.47 8.93
CA LEU A 114 6.70 7.01 8.87
C LEU A 114 7.32 6.53 7.54
N SER A 115 6.89 7.11 6.43
CA SER A 115 7.39 6.77 5.10
C SER A 115 8.89 7.05 4.97
N GLU A 116 9.36 8.18 5.48
CA GLU A 116 10.77 8.56 5.51
C GLU A 116 11.58 7.62 6.40
N ALA A 117 11.08 7.29 7.59
CA ALA A 117 11.76 6.36 8.49
C ALA A 117 11.98 4.99 7.84
N VAL A 118 10.98 4.46 7.13
CA VAL A 118 11.10 3.22 6.34
C VAL A 118 12.06 3.40 5.17
N ALA A 119 11.95 4.51 4.45
CA ALA A 119 12.78 4.82 3.30
C ALA A 119 14.26 4.94 3.64
N THR A 120 14.63 5.54 4.77
CA THR A 120 16.04 5.76 5.13
C THR A 120 16.58 4.72 6.10
N ALA A 121 15.75 3.79 6.57
CA ALA A 121 16.05 2.94 7.72
C ALA A 121 16.57 3.75 8.91
N LEU A 122 15.97 4.92 9.15
CA LEU A 122 16.30 5.73 10.32
C LEU A 122 15.97 4.89 11.56
N ASN A 123 17.02 4.36 12.17
CA ASN A 123 16.94 3.75 13.47
C ASN A 123 16.42 4.85 14.40
N ILE A 124 15.25 4.67 15.00
CA ILE A 124 14.79 5.55 16.06
C ILE A 124 15.73 5.28 17.25
N GLN A 125 16.93 5.86 17.22
CA GLN A 125 17.73 6.03 18.41
C GLN A 125 16.91 6.99 19.27
N ALA A 126 16.15 6.41 20.20
CA ALA A 126 15.58 7.13 21.30
C ALA A 126 16.68 8.07 21.86
N PRO A 127 16.41 9.36 22.08
CA PRO A 127 17.40 10.22 22.68
C PRO A 127 17.78 9.59 24.02
N LEU A 128 19.08 9.30 24.18
CA LEU A 128 19.65 8.86 25.45
C LEU A 128 19.21 9.86 26.51
N ARG A 129 18.32 9.42 27.41
CA ARG A 129 18.02 10.10 28.66
C ARG A 129 19.02 9.65 29.71
#